data_AF-F6GZH9-F1
#
_entry.id   AF-F6GZH9-F1
#
_cell.length_a   1.000
_cell.length_b   1.000
_cell.length_c   1.000
_cell.angle_alpha   90.00
_cell.angle_beta   90.00
_cell.angle_gamma   90.00
#
_symmetry.space_group_name_H-M   'P 1'
#
loop_
_entity.id
_entity.type
_entity.pdbx_description
1 polymer ?
#
loop_
_entity_poly.entity_id
_entity_poly.type
_entity_poly.pdbx_seq_one_letter_code
_entity_poly.pdbx_strand_id
1 'polypeptide(L)'
;PGENNIQSVDARPSDAINVAKLCKVPIYVNKQIILTDAIRIVYGMGRARDTKSVYDVVLDSAADGPDLLAEELDLVRNMSLAIKEERYNDAALWRDKLMKLRESRHEL
;
A
#
# COMPACT_ATOMS: atom_id res chain seq x y z
N PRO A 1 -50.39 -10.08 19.38
CA PRO A 1 -50.03 -8.83 18.68
C PRO A 1 -48.52 -8.73 18.45
N GLY A 2 -48.07 -8.71 17.18
CA GLY A 2 -46.67 -8.41 16.85
C GLY A 2 -46.05 -9.26 15.75
N GLU A 3 -46.77 -10.19 15.14
CA GLU A 3 -46.28 -10.87 13.94
C GLU A 3 -46.22 -9.87 12.77
N ASN A 4 -45.00 -9.62 12.27
CA ASN A 4 -44.69 -9.10 10.94
C ASN A 4 -44.70 -7.57 10.71
N ASN A 5 -44.12 -6.79 11.61
CA ASN A 5 -43.68 -5.42 11.27
C ASN A 5 -42.20 -5.38 10.84
N ILE A 6 -41.83 -6.22 9.87
CA ILE A 6 -40.50 -6.14 9.23
C ILE A 6 -40.59 -5.07 8.15
N GLN A 7 -39.92 -3.94 8.38
CA GLN A 7 -39.83 -2.86 7.39
C GLN A 7 -38.54 -3.01 6.60
N SER A 8 -38.68 -3.15 5.28
CA SER A 8 -37.54 -3.14 4.36
C SER A 8 -37.26 -1.69 3.96
N VAL A 9 -36.05 -1.22 4.19
CA VAL A 9 -35.60 0.12 3.81
C VAL A 9 -34.38 -0.05 2.91
N ASP A 10 -34.38 0.61 1.77
CA ASP A 10 -33.21 0.67 0.90
C ASP A 10 -32.17 1.61 1.52
N ALA A 11 -30.94 1.11 1.63
CA ALA A 11 -29.84 1.84 2.26
C ALA A 11 -28.54 1.48 1.56
N ARG A 12 -27.65 2.47 1.42
CA ARG A 12 -26.29 2.21 0.93
C ARG A 12 -25.55 1.30 1.92
N PRO A 13 -24.65 0.42 1.45
CA PRO A 13 -23.93 -0.51 2.33
C PRO A 13 -23.19 0.20 3.47
N SER A 14 -22.61 1.38 3.22
CA SER A 14 -21.93 2.20 4.24
C SER A 14 -22.85 2.55 5.41
N ASP A 15 -24.07 2.95 5.09
CA ASP A 15 -25.03 3.47 6.06
C ASP A 15 -25.64 2.29 6.83
N ALA A 16 -25.99 1.20 6.14
CA ALA A 16 -26.51 -0.02 6.74
C ALA A 16 -25.53 -0.66 7.75
N ILE A 17 -24.24 -0.74 7.41
CA ILE A 17 -23.21 -1.29 8.31
C ILE A 17 -23.03 -0.41 9.55
N ASN A 18 -23.00 0.91 9.38
CA ASN A 18 -22.85 1.83 10.50
C ASN A 18 -24.02 1.72 11.49
N VAL A 19 -25.25 1.67 10.98
CA VAL A 19 -26.45 1.46 11.82
C VAL A 19 -26.41 0.10 12.50
N ALA A 20 -26.07 -0.98 11.78
CA ALA A 20 -25.95 -2.32 12.36
C ALA A 20 -24.91 -2.39 13.50
N LYS A 21 -23.78 -1.69 13.35
CA LYS A 21 -22.72 -1.60 14.38
C LYS A 21 -23.19 -0.87 15.65
N LEU A 22 -23.96 0.20 15.49
CA LEU A 22 -24.53 0.97 16.60
C LEU A 22 -25.58 0.15 17.34
N CYS A 23 -26.50 -0.47 16.59
CA CYS A 23 -27.60 -1.24 17.14
C CYS A 23 -27.21 -2.67 17.57
N LYS A 24 -25.98 -3.11 17.31
CA LYS A 24 -25.48 -4.47 17.61
C LYS A 24 -26.32 -5.57 16.95
N VAL A 25 -26.70 -5.34 15.70
CA VAL A 25 -27.52 -6.27 14.91
C VAL A 25 -26.61 -7.10 13.99
N PRO A 26 -26.90 -8.39 13.77
CA PRO A 26 -26.15 -9.20 12.81
C PRO A 26 -26.31 -8.70 11.37
N ILE A 27 -25.24 -8.83 10.59
CA ILE A 27 -25.22 -8.46 9.17
C ILE A 27 -25.26 -9.75 8.34
N TYR A 28 -26.17 -9.79 7.37
CA TYR A 28 -26.29 -10.89 6.41
C TYR A 28 -25.95 -10.40 5.01
N VAL A 29 -25.27 -11.24 4.23
CA VAL A 29 -24.86 -10.95 2.84
C VAL A 29 -25.38 -12.04 1.92
N ASN A 30 -25.79 -11.65 0.71
CA ASN A 30 -26.25 -12.61 -0.30
C ASN A 30 -25.10 -13.53 -0.73
N LYS A 31 -25.38 -14.84 -0.80
CA LYS A 31 -24.43 -15.88 -1.25
C LYS A 31 -23.82 -15.58 -2.62
N GLN A 32 -24.58 -14.96 -3.53
CA GLN A 32 -24.08 -14.64 -4.87
C GLN A 32 -22.94 -13.63 -4.85
N ILE A 33 -23.03 -12.61 -3.98
CA ILE A 33 -21.96 -11.60 -3.79
C ILE A 33 -20.71 -12.28 -3.23
N ILE A 34 -20.89 -13.26 -2.34
CA ILE A 34 -19.78 -14.02 -1.78
C ILE A 34 -19.06 -14.83 -2.86
N LEU A 35 -19.80 -15.47 -3.77
CA LEU A 35 -19.21 -16.32 -4.81
C LEU A 35 -18.51 -15.53 -5.91
N THR A 36 -18.99 -14.32 -6.20
CA THR A 36 -18.50 -13.49 -7.30
C THR A 36 -17.39 -12.54 -6.87
N ASP A 37 -17.59 -11.82 -5.76
CA ASP A 37 -16.76 -10.66 -5.41
C ASP A 37 -15.98 -10.82 -4.10
N ALA A 38 -16.26 -11.86 -3.28
CA ALA A 38 -15.55 -11.99 -2.00
C ALA A 38 -14.12 -12.52 -2.18
N ILE A 39 -13.22 -11.94 -1.39
CA ILE A 39 -11.83 -12.35 -1.32
C ILE A 39 -11.61 -13.16 -0.04
N ARG A 40 -11.07 -14.37 -0.19
CA ARG A 40 -10.69 -15.20 0.95
C ARG A 40 -9.33 -14.73 1.48
N ILE A 41 -9.34 -14.15 2.67
CA ILE A 41 -8.09 -13.77 3.37
C ILE A 41 -7.49 -15.04 3.99
N VAL A 42 -6.31 -15.46 3.50
CA VAL A 42 -5.56 -16.60 4.05
C VAL A 42 -4.35 -16.07 4.80
N TYR A 43 -4.31 -16.28 6.12
CA TYR A 43 -3.14 -16.00 6.94
C TYR A 43 -2.31 -17.29 7.09
N GLY A 44 -1.10 -17.32 6.52
CA GLY A 44 -0.17 -18.45 6.67
C GLY A 44 0.35 -19.03 5.35
N MET A 45 1.48 -19.74 5.45
CA MET A 45 2.39 -20.19 4.38
C MET A 45 1.84 -21.33 3.49
N GLY A 46 0.60 -21.16 3.00
CA GLY A 46 -0.06 -22.06 2.06
C GLY A 46 -0.45 -21.29 0.81
N ARG A 47 0.54 -20.82 0.04
CA ARG A 47 0.32 -20.30 -1.31
C ARG A 47 -0.23 -21.46 -2.15
N ALA A 48 -1.55 -21.51 -2.32
CA ALA A 48 -2.14 -22.26 -3.42
C ALA A 48 -1.51 -21.69 -4.70
N ARG A 49 -0.72 -22.51 -5.39
CA ARG A 49 0.16 -22.08 -6.49
C ARG A 49 -0.57 -21.57 -7.73
N ASP A 50 -1.89 -21.42 -7.71
CA ASP A 50 -2.68 -21.24 -8.93
C ASP A 50 -3.95 -20.37 -8.81
N THR A 51 -4.08 -19.57 -7.74
CA THR A 51 -5.11 -18.51 -7.73
C THR A 51 -4.48 -17.23 -8.23
N LYS A 52 -4.70 -16.91 -9.52
CA LYS A 52 -4.44 -15.58 -10.07
C LYS A 52 -5.09 -14.56 -9.14
N SER A 53 -4.30 -13.76 -8.44
CA SER A 53 -4.82 -12.63 -7.69
C SER A 53 -5.52 -11.70 -8.68
N VAL A 54 -6.76 -11.30 -8.38
CA VAL A 54 -7.54 -10.36 -9.21
C VAL A 54 -6.82 -9.01 -9.35
N TYR A 55 -5.93 -8.70 -8.42
CA TYR A 55 -5.02 -7.56 -8.43
C TYR A 55 -3.58 -8.06 -8.54
N ASP A 56 -2.77 -7.38 -9.34
CA ASP A 56 -1.37 -7.71 -9.52
C ASP A 56 -0.57 -7.25 -8.30
N VAL A 57 -0.48 -8.11 -7.27
CA VAL A 57 0.25 -7.87 -6.02
C VAL A 57 1.74 -7.59 -6.29
N VAL A 58 2.25 -8.00 -7.45
CA VAL A 58 3.64 -7.73 -7.86
C VAL A 58 3.88 -6.24 -8.09
N LEU A 59 2.88 -5.48 -8.56
CA LEU A 59 3.01 -4.04 -8.79
C LEU A 59 2.88 -3.20 -7.52
N ASP A 60 2.25 -3.73 -6.46
CA ASP A 60 2.06 -3.05 -5.18
C ASP A 60 3.11 -3.44 -4.13
N SER A 61 3.98 -4.39 -4.47
CA SER A 61 5.14 -4.73 -3.66
C SER A 61 6.26 -3.76 -3.99
N ALA A 62 6.87 -3.14 -2.97
CA ALA A 62 8.11 -2.40 -3.15
C ALA A 62 9.13 -3.30 -3.86
N ALA A 63 9.80 -2.78 -4.89
CA ALA A 63 10.83 -3.54 -5.60
C ALA A 63 11.88 -4.00 -4.57
N ASP A 64 11.99 -5.32 -4.38
CA ASP A 64 12.89 -5.92 -3.40
C ASP A 64 14.30 -5.89 -3.98
N GLY A 65 14.94 -4.72 -3.92
CA GLY A 65 16.24 -4.45 -4.52
C GLY A 65 16.76 -3.07 -4.16
N PRO A 66 18.07 -2.82 -4.33
CA PRO A 66 18.66 -1.51 -4.10
C PRO A 66 18.03 -0.49 -5.05
N ASP A 67 17.23 0.43 -4.49
CA ASP A 67 16.63 1.51 -5.26
C ASP A 67 17.69 2.57 -5.56
N LEU A 68 18.11 2.62 -6.82
CA LEU A 68 19.08 3.60 -7.33
C LEU A 68 18.62 5.03 -7.09
N LEU A 69 17.31 5.29 -7.08
CA LEU A 69 16.75 6.61 -6.78
C LEU A 69 16.89 6.93 -5.29
N ALA A 70 16.66 5.96 -4.41
CA ALA A 70 16.85 6.13 -2.96
C ALA A 70 18.32 6.42 -2.62
N GLU A 71 19.27 5.76 -3.28
CA GLU A 71 20.71 6.03 -3.10
C GLU A 71 21.09 7.45 -3.55
N GLU A 72 20.58 7.91 -4.69
CA GLU A 72 20.80 9.30 -5.15
C GLU A 72 20.20 10.32 -4.18
N LEU A 73 18.98 10.05 -3.69
CA LEU A 73 18.27 10.89 -2.73
C LEU A 73 19.03 11.04 -1.41
N ASP A 74 19.62 9.97 -0.90
CA ASP A 74 20.37 10.02 0.35
C ASP A 74 21.62 10.90 0.21
N LEU A 75 22.33 10.82 -0.92
CA LEU A 75 23.48 11.68 -1.20
C LEU A 75 23.11 13.15 -1.33
N VAL A 76 22.01 13.47 -2.03
CA VAL A 76 21.51 14.84 -2.15
C VAL A 76 21.09 15.38 -0.78
N ARG A 77 20.45 14.55 0.04
CA ARG A 77 20.04 14.91 1.40
C ARG A 77 21.25 15.21 2.29
N ASN A 78 22.28 14.37 2.25
CA ASN A 78 23.50 14.55 3.03
C ASN A 78 24.30 15.78 2.57
N MET A 79 24.33 16.06 1.27
CA MET A 79 24.89 17.29 0.73
C MET A 79 24.12 18.53 1.22
N SER A 80 22.78 18.51 1.17
CA SER A 80 21.94 19.62 1.63
C SER A 80 22.10 19.88 3.13
N LEU A 81 22.24 18.81 3.93
CA LEU A 81 22.51 18.91 5.36
C LEU A 81 23.86 19.58 5.62
N ALA A 82 24.91 19.14 4.92
CA ALA A 82 26.25 19.72 5.05
C ALA A 82 26.30 21.20 4.64
N ILE A 83 25.54 21.61 3.61
CA ILE A 83 25.39 23.02 3.21
C ILE A 83 24.73 23.83 4.33
N LYS A 84 23.66 23.30 4.94
CA LYS A 84 22.95 23.97 6.04
C LYS A 84 23.82 24.12 7.29
N GLU A 85 24.73 23.19 7.53
CA GLU A 85 25.70 23.22 8.62
C GLU A 85 27.00 23.98 8.28
N GLU A 86 27.07 24.63 7.12
CA GLU A 86 28.26 25.34 6.62
C GLU A 86 29.53 24.46 6.52
N ARG A 87 29.36 23.14 6.46
CA ARG A 87 30.42 22.14 6.27
C ARG A 87 30.71 21.95 4.77
N TYR A 88 31.30 22.96 4.15
CA TYR A 88 31.54 22.98 2.69
C TYR A 88 32.47 21.87 2.18
N ASN A 89 33.44 21.44 3.00
CA ASN A 89 34.33 20.33 2.66
C ASN A 89 33.56 19.01 2.49
N ASP A 90 32.62 18.73 3.38
CA ASP A 90 31.78 17.54 3.32
C ASP A 90 30.75 17.64 2.20
N ALA A 91 30.18 18.83 1.97
CA ALA A 91 29.29 19.08 0.84
C ALA A 91 29.98 18.81 -0.51
N ALA A 92 31.25 19.20 -0.65
CA ALA A 92 32.06 18.89 -1.84
C ALA A 92 32.27 17.38 -2.00
N LEU A 93 32.56 16.66 -0.91
CA LEU A 93 32.74 15.21 -0.93
C LEU A 93 31.44 14.47 -1.32
N TRP A 94 30.28 14.92 -0.83
CA TRP A 94 28.98 14.37 -1.23
C TRP A 94 28.64 14.66 -2.69
N ARG A 95 28.96 15.86 -3.18
CA ARG A 95 28.81 16.23 -4.60
C ARG A 95 29.66 15.34 -5.51
N ASP A 96 30.91 15.08 -5.14
CA ASP A 96 31.82 14.27 -5.96
C ASP A 96 31.37 12.79 -6.00
N LYS A 97 30.81 12.27 -4.88
CA LYS A 97 30.16 10.94 -4.85
C LYS A 97 28.91 10.88 -5.73
N LEU A 98 28.08 11.92 -5.68
CA LEU A 98 26.88 12.04 -6.51
C LEU A 98 27.22 12.09 -8.01
N MET A 99 28.29 12.79 -8.37
CA MET A 99 28.77 12.86 -9.76
C MET A 99 29.19 11.49 -10.27
N LYS A 100 29.99 10.73 -9.50
CA LYS A 100 30.42 9.37 -9.85
C LYS A 100 29.25 8.40 -10.08
N LEU A 101 28.22 8.46 -9.25
CA LEU A 101 27.01 7.62 -9.41
C LEU A 101 26.19 7.98 -10.65
N ARG A 102 26.21 9.26 -11.06
CA ARG A 102 25.54 9.69 -12.30
C ARG A 102 26.32 9.29 -13.54
N GLU A 103 27.65 9.33 -13.48
CA GLU A 103 28.55 8.86 -14.54
C GLU A 103 28.38 7.36 -14.75
N SER A 104 28.40 6.55 -13.69
CA SER A 104 28.20 5.10 -13.79
C SER A 104 26.82 4.71 -14.34
N ARG A 105 25.83 5.61 -14.24
CA ARG A 105 24.50 5.42 -14.84
C ARG A 105 24.44 5.77 -16.34
N HIS A 106 25.35 6.61 -16.83
CA HIS A 106 25.43 6.97 -18.26
C HIS A 106 26.23 5.94 -19.08
N GLU A 107 27.02 5.10 -18.42
CA GLU A 107 27.83 4.04 -19.05
C GLU A 107 27.09 2.69 -19.17
N LEU A 108 25.89 2.57 -18.60
CA LEU A 108 24.98 1.41 -18.69
C LEU A 108 23.93 1.60 -19.79
#